data_AF-A0A221NFL4-F1
#
_entry.id   AF-A0A221NFL4-F1
#
_cell.length_a   1.000
_cell.length_b   1.000
_cell.length_c   1.000
_cell.angle_alpha   90.00
_cell.angle_beta   90.00
_cell.angle_gamma   90.00
#
_symmetry.space_group_name_H-M   'P 1'
#
loop_
_entity.id
_entity.type
_entity.pdbx_description
1 polymer ?
#
loop_
_entity_poly.entity_id
_entity_poly.type
_entity_poly.pdbx_seq_one_letter_code
_entity_poly.pdbx_strand_id
1 'polypeptide(L)'
;MAAADLGKTMTVQVTGTKAGFTTAAKTSAATAAVAVGTLTAPVPTVSGTVKVGSVLTAVPGAWGPAPVTLAYQWFRSGVAVTGATSATYSLAAADLGKTMTVRVTGSKTGFTTAAKTSVATAAVAAGTLTGPTPTVAGTATVGSTLTATPGVWGPAPVTLTYQWFRGSTAISGATAQTYKLVAADKGSAIKVRVTGTKTAYTALARYSAATALIG
;
A
#
# COMPACT_ATOMS: atom_id res chain seq x y z
N MET A 1 19.02 -11.12 -35.96
CA MET A 1 18.08 -12.23 -36.17
C MET A 1 16.74 -11.81 -35.65
N ALA A 2 15.70 -11.99 -36.45
CA ALA A 2 14.34 -11.63 -36.06
C ALA A 2 13.73 -12.74 -35.20
N ALA A 3 12.69 -12.44 -34.42
CA ALA A 3 11.97 -13.44 -33.62
C ALA A 3 11.41 -14.60 -34.48
N ALA A 4 11.15 -14.35 -35.76
CA ALA A 4 10.68 -15.33 -36.74
C ALA A 4 11.71 -16.42 -37.07
N ASP A 5 12.95 -16.25 -36.64
CA ASP A 5 14.07 -17.15 -36.92
C ASP A 5 14.25 -18.22 -35.84
N LEU A 6 13.51 -18.11 -34.72
CA LEU A 6 13.61 -19.03 -33.59
C LEU A 6 13.26 -20.47 -34.02
N GLY A 7 14.10 -21.44 -33.67
CA GLY A 7 13.95 -22.83 -34.07
C GLY A 7 14.28 -23.11 -35.55
N LYS A 8 14.59 -22.09 -36.36
CA LYS A 8 15.01 -22.26 -37.76
C LYS A 8 16.54 -22.29 -37.87
N THR A 9 17.01 -22.99 -38.89
CA THR A 9 18.41 -22.96 -39.32
C THR A 9 18.59 -21.92 -40.42
N MET A 10 19.75 -21.27 -40.47
CA MET A 10 20.06 -20.27 -41.48
C MET A 10 21.03 -20.81 -42.53
N THR A 11 20.82 -20.46 -43.79
CA THR A 11 21.76 -20.70 -44.90
C THR A 11 21.97 -19.40 -45.66
N VAL A 12 23.15 -19.19 -46.21
CA VAL A 12 23.42 -18.08 -47.14
C VAL A 12 23.71 -18.63 -48.53
N GLN A 13 23.06 -18.09 -49.55
CA GLN A 13 23.35 -18.39 -50.95
C GLN A 13 24.08 -17.20 -51.56
N VAL A 14 25.25 -17.45 -52.13
CA VAL A 14 26.05 -16.46 -52.86
C VAL A 14 25.96 -16.79 -54.35
N THR A 15 25.53 -15.81 -55.14
CA THR A 15 25.41 -15.93 -56.59
C THR A 15 26.42 -15.00 -57.26
N GLY A 16 27.34 -15.56 -58.05
CA GLY A 16 28.29 -14.82 -58.86
C GLY A 16 27.85 -14.79 -60.32
N THR A 17 27.81 -13.60 -60.91
CA THR A 17 27.46 -13.39 -62.33
C THR A 17 28.59 -12.63 -63.03
N LYS A 18 28.89 -13.03 -64.28
CA LYS A 18 29.85 -12.36 -65.15
C LYS A 18 29.39 -12.47 -66.59
N ALA A 19 29.37 -11.37 -67.33
CA ALA A 19 28.93 -11.36 -68.74
C ALA A 19 29.77 -12.34 -69.59
N GLY A 20 29.09 -13.17 -70.38
CA GLY A 20 29.71 -14.24 -71.16
C GLY A 20 30.00 -15.54 -70.39
N PHE A 21 29.66 -15.62 -69.10
CA PHE A 21 29.82 -16.82 -68.27
C PHE A 21 28.47 -17.27 -67.71
N THR A 22 28.36 -18.57 -67.41
CA THR A 22 27.21 -19.12 -66.69
C THR A 22 27.23 -18.61 -65.25
N THR A 23 26.08 -18.15 -64.78
CA THR A 23 25.87 -17.78 -63.38
C THR A 23 26.11 -19.01 -62.49
N ALA A 24 26.90 -18.85 -61.45
CA ALA A 24 27.11 -19.88 -60.45
C ALA A 24 26.58 -19.42 -59.10
N ALA A 25 25.91 -20.31 -58.38
CA ALA A 25 25.53 -20.07 -56.99
C ALA A 25 26.10 -21.18 -56.10
N LYS A 26 26.51 -20.79 -54.89
CA LYS A 26 26.87 -21.72 -53.81
C LYS A 26 26.09 -21.36 -52.57
N THR A 27 25.54 -22.37 -51.92
CA THR A 27 24.82 -22.23 -50.64
C THR A 27 25.69 -22.79 -49.52
N SER A 28 25.77 -22.08 -48.40
CA SER A 28 26.47 -22.55 -47.21
C SER A 28 25.79 -23.78 -46.61
N ALA A 29 26.50 -24.49 -45.73
CA ALA A 29 25.83 -25.38 -44.79
C ALA A 29 24.84 -24.59 -43.91
N ALA A 30 23.77 -25.27 -43.48
CA ALA A 30 22.81 -24.70 -42.55
C ALA A 30 23.44 -24.53 -41.15
N THR A 31 23.15 -23.43 -40.47
CA THR A 31 23.53 -23.25 -39.06
C THR A 31 22.76 -24.21 -38.17
N ALA A 32 23.18 -24.36 -36.91
CA ALA A 32 22.28 -24.88 -35.88
C ALA A 32 21.01 -24.02 -35.77
N ALA A 33 19.94 -24.61 -35.26
CA ALA A 33 18.69 -23.88 -35.03
C ALA A 33 18.89 -22.75 -34.02
N VAL A 34 18.25 -21.61 -34.26
CA VAL A 34 18.32 -20.47 -33.33
C VAL A 34 17.67 -20.85 -32.00
N ALA A 35 18.44 -20.76 -30.92
CA ALA A 35 17.98 -21.07 -29.57
C ALA A 35 17.26 -19.88 -28.90
N VAL A 36 16.38 -20.19 -27.95
CA VAL A 36 15.71 -19.17 -27.12
C VAL A 36 16.70 -18.63 -26.08
N GLY A 37 16.69 -17.32 -25.88
CA GLY A 37 17.51 -16.68 -24.84
C GLY A 37 16.95 -16.91 -23.44
N THR A 38 17.78 -16.71 -22.42
CA THR A 38 17.37 -16.74 -21.01
C THR A 38 17.47 -15.35 -20.38
N LEU A 39 16.52 -15.03 -19.49
CA LEU A 39 16.56 -13.77 -18.74
C LEU A 39 17.37 -13.94 -17.45
N THR A 40 18.17 -12.93 -17.12
CA THR A 40 18.78 -12.75 -15.80
C THR A 40 17.90 -11.84 -14.95
N ALA A 41 17.64 -12.26 -13.71
CA ALA A 41 16.76 -11.54 -12.79
C ALA A 41 17.18 -11.76 -11.33
N PRO A 42 17.39 -10.69 -10.54
CA PRO A 42 17.60 -10.81 -9.10
C PRO A 42 16.29 -11.11 -8.36
N VAL A 43 16.41 -11.49 -7.08
CA VAL A 43 15.24 -11.56 -6.19
C VAL A 43 14.79 -10.12 -5.91
N PRO A 44 13.51 -9.78 -6.17
CA PRO A 44 13.01 -8.43 -5.90
C PRO A 44 12.93 -8.15 -4.40
N THR A 45 13.01 -6.89 -4.01
CA THR A 45 12.76 -6.45 -2.63
C THR A 45 11.46 -5.65 -2.56
N VAL A 46 10.94 -5.50 -1.34
CA VAL A 46 9.75 -4.68 -1.05
C VAL A 46 10.19 -3.55 -0.13
N SER A 47 9.89 -2.31 -0.51
CA SER A 47 10.13 -1.12 0.30
C SER A 47 8.82 -0.47 0.76
N GLY A 48 8.92 0.38 1.79
CA GLY A 48 7.77 1.07 2.39
C GLY A 48 7.47 0.58 3.81
N THR A 49 6.60 1.31 4.51
CA THR A 49 6.19 1.00 5.88
C THR A 49 5.13 -0.11 5.86
N VAL A 50 5.38 -1.20 6.60
CA VAL A 50 4.51 -2.38 6.60
C VAL A 50 3.36 -2.22 7.61
N LYS A 51 2.46 -1.29 7.31
CA LYS A 51 1.36 -0.87 8.17
C LYS A 51 0.12 -0.50 7.36
N VAL A 52 -1.07 -0.85 7.85
CA VAL A 52 -2.35 -0.51 7.19
C VAL A 52 -2.42 0.99 6.86
N GLY A 53 -2.84 1.30 5.63
CA GLY A 53 -2.91 2.67 5.09
C GLY A 53 -1.60 3.16 4.45
N SER A 54 -0.50 2.42 4.56
CA SER A 54 0.77 2.72 3.87
C SER A 54 0.83 2.06 2.49
N VAL A 55 1.77 2.50 1.66
CA VAL A 55 2.04 1.92 0.34
C VAL A 55 3.34 1.12 0.40
N LEU A 56 3.30 -0.09 -0.14
CA LEU A 56 4.48 -0.90 -0.45
C LEU A 56 4.85 -0.72 -1.91
N THR A 57 6.15 -0.74 -2.20
CA THR A 57 6.71 -0.63 -3.55
C THR A 57 7.59 -1.82 -3.86
N ALA A 58 7.32 -2.49 -4.98
CA ALA A 58 8.17 -3.55 -5.51
C ALA A 58 9.42 -2.95 -6.15
N VAL A 59 10.58 -3.46 -5.76
CA VAL A 59 11.88 -3.09 -6.33
C VAL A 59 12.41 -4.30 -7.10
N PRO A 60 12.21 -4.36 -8.43
CA PRO A 60 12.47 -5.56 -9.22
C PRO A 60 13.96 -5.86 -9.46
N GLY A 61 14.86 -4.88 -9.19
CA GLY A 61 16.26 -4.94 -9.57
C GLY A 61 16.47 -4.85 -11.09
N ALA A 62 17.71 -5.07 -11.53
CA ALA A 62 18.07 -5.01 -12.95
C ALA A 62 17.78 -6.36 -13.66
N TRP A 63 16.95 -6.31 -14.70
CA TRP A 63 16.65 -7.48 -15.55
C TRP A 63 17.44 -7.41 -16.85
N GLY A 64 17.96 -8.55 -17.29
CA GLY A 64 18.81 -8.64 -18.47
C GLY A 64 18.46 -9.83 -19.37
N PRO A 65 18.85 -9.77 -20.65
CA PRO A 65 19.34 -8.58 -21.35
C PRO A 65 18.20 -7.57 -21.61
N ALA A 66 18.45 -6.27 -21.43
CA ALA A 66 17.46 -5.21 -21.61
C ALA A 66 17.06 -5.00 -23.10
N PRO A 67 15.90 -4.37 -23.40
CA PRO A 67 14.81 -4.09 -22.47
C PRO A 67 14.01 -5.36 -22.14
N VAL A 68 13.46 -5.42 -20.91
CA VAL A 68 12.58 -6.50 -20.43
C VAL A 68 11.28 -5.89 -19.94
N THR A 69 10.14 -6.42 -20.37
CA THR A 69 8.82 -6.00 -19.88
C THR A 69 8.52 -6.70 -18.56
N LEU A 70 8.12 -5.95 -17.53
CA LEU A 70 7.85 -6.48 -16.19
C LEU A 70 6.35 -6.44 -15.86
N ALA A 71 5.87 -7.50 -15.22
CA ALA A 71 4.55 -7.61 -14.63
C ALA A 71 4.66 -7.97 -13.14
N TYR A 72 3.72 -7.49 -12.32
CA TYR A 72 3.72 -7.69 -10.89
C TYR A 72 2.48 -8.48 -10.47
N GLN A 73 2.60 -9.20 -9.35
CA GLN A 73 1.47 -9.77 -8.63
C GLN A 73 1.80 -9.77 -7.14
N TRP A 74 0.97 -9.12 -6.33
CA TRP A 74 1.09 -9.13 -4.88
C TRP A 74 0.37 -10.32 -4.26
N PHE A 75 0.91 -10.82 -3.16
CA PHE A 75 0.38 -11.94 -2.40
C PHE A 75 0.28 -11.55 -0.92
N ARG A 76 -0.80 -12.01 -0.29
CA ARG A 76 -1.07 -11.90 1.14
C ARG A 76 -0.96 -13.29 1.73
N SER A 77 0.00 -13.52 2.63
CA SER A 77 0.26 -14.83 3.23
C SER A 77 0.39 -15.96 2.20
N GLY A 78 1.07 -15.68 1.07
CA GLY A 78 1.27 -16.65 -0.01
C GLY A 78 0.09 -16.82 -0.98
N VAL A 79 -1.05 -16.19 -0.74
CA VAL A 79 -2.21 -16.21 -1.64
C VAL A 79 -2.26 -14.94 -2.49
N ALA A 80 -2.46 -15.09 -3.80
CA ALA A 80 -2.52 -13.95 -4.71
C ALA A 80 -3.67 -13.00 -4.33
N VAL A 81 -3.37 -11.69 -4.27
CA VAL A 81 -4.40 -10.67 -4.09
C VAL A 81 -4.95 -10.31 -5.46
N THR A 82 -6.22 -10.65 -5.71
CA THR A 82 -6.89 -10.41 -6.98
C THR A 82 -6.77 -8.94 -7.42
N GLY A 83 -6.32 -8.71 -8.66
CA GLY A 83 -6.16 -7.38 -9.25
C GLY A 83 -4.94 -6.58 -8.78
N ALA A 84 -4.14 -7.10 -7.84
CA ALA A 84 -2.95 -6.43 -7.34
C ALA A 84 -1.74 -6.63 -8.26
N THR A 85 -1.77 -6.03 -9.45
CA THR A 85 -0.78 -6.20 -10.52
C THR A 85 0.13 -4.99 -10.76
N SER A 86 -0.03 -3.94 -9.97
CA SER A 86 0.81 -2.74 -9.99
C SER A 86 2.14 -2.95 -9.28
N ALA A 87 3.15 -2.14 -9.65
CA ALA A 87 4.43 -2.10 -8.93
C ALA A 87 4.28 -1.63 -7.47
N THR A 88 3.18 -0.94 -7.15
CA THR A 88 2.83 -0.50 -5.80
C THR A 88 1.59 -1.21 -5.28
N TYR A 89 1.47 -1.32 -3.96
CA TYR A 89 0.32 -1.91 -3.27
C TYR A 89 -0.04 -1.13 -2.01
N SER A 90 -1.26 -0.63 -1.94
CA SER A 90 -1.79 0.05 -0.75
C SER A 90 -2.31 -0.96 0.25
N LEU A 91 -1.72 -0.99 1.45
CA LEU A 91 -2.09 -1.91 2.52
C LEU A 91 -3.49 -1.61 3.07
N ALA A 92 -4.37 -2.59 2.98
CA ALA A 92 -5.76 -2.53 3.42
C ALA A 92 -5.96 -3.23 4.78
N ALA A 93 -7.15 -3.08 5.36
CA ALA A 93 -7.49 -3.72 6.64
C ALA A 93 -7.35 -5.25 6.61
N ALA A 94 -7.64 -5.89 5.47
CA ALA A 94 -7.49 -7.34 5.28
C ALA A 94 -6.04 -7.83 5.34
N ASP A 95 -5.06 -6.92 5.21
CA ASP A 95 -3.64 -7.24 5.29
C ASP A 95 -3.14 -7.28 6.74
N LEU A 96 -3.90 -6.76 7.72
CA LEU A 96 -3.49 -6.68 9.12
C LEU A 96 -3.03 -8.05 9.65
N GLY A 97 -1.83 -8.07 10.24
CA GLY A 97 -1.20 -9.26 10.79
C GLY A 97 -0.68 -10.25 9.74
N LYS A 98 -0.85 -9.98 8.44
CA LYS A 98 -0.37 -10.84 7.36
C LYS A 98 0.98 -10.36 6.83
N THR A 99 1.75 -11.27 6.26
CA THR A 99 2.94 -10.95 5.48
C THR A 99 2.59 -10.69 4.02
N MET A 100 3.35 -9.81 3.37
CA MET A 100 3.20 -9.50 1.95
C MET A 100 4.43 -9.99 1.18
N THR A 101 4.20 -10.46 -0.04
CA THR A 101 5.26 -10.74 -1.04
C THR A 101 4.83 -10.23 -2.40
N VAL A 102 5.78 -9.92 -3.28
CA VAL A 102 5.51 -9.60 -4.68
C VAL A 102 6.26 -10.56 -5.59
N ARG A 103 5.56 -11.09 -6.60
CA ARG A 103 6.17 -11.81 -7.72
C ARG A 103 6.34 -10.84 -8.88
N VAL A 104 7.55 -10.76 -9.40
CA VAL A 104 7.88 -10.01 -10.62
C VAL A 104 8.13 -11.02 -11.74
N THR A 105 7.44 -10.86 -12.85
CA THR A 105 7.59 -11.69 -14.05
C THR A 105 8.12 -10.81 -15.18
N GLY A 106 9.22 -11.22 -15.79
CA GLY A 106 9.81 -10.55 -16.94
C GLY A 106 9.60 -11.34 -18.23
N SER A 107 9.31 -10.61 -19.30
CA SER A 107 9.16 -11.15 -20.65
C SER A 107 9.95 -10.33 -21.68
N LYS A 108 10.51 -11.03 -22.65
CA LYS A 108 11.22 -10.45 -23.79
C LYS A 108 11.08 -11.37 -25.00
N THR A 109 10.78 -10.82 -26.17
CA THR A 109 10.63 -11.61 -27.40
C THR A 109 11.90 -12.38 -27.71
N GLY A 110 11.78 -13.68 -27.99
CA GLY A 110 12.92 -14.57 -28.22
C GLY A 110 13.61 -15.05 -26.94
N PHE A 111 13.05 -14.76 -25.76
CA PHE A 111 13.54 -15.22 -24.46
C PHE A 111 12.47 -16.01 -23.70
N THR A 112 12.91 -17.00 -22.91
CA THR A 112 12.04 -17.68 -21.94
C THR A 112 11.63 -16.71 -20.84
N THR A 113 10.34 -16.65 -20.52
CA THR A 113 9.86 -15.82 -19.40
C THR A 113 10.46 -16.28 -18.08
N ALA A 114 10.77 -15.34 -17.20
CA ALA A 114 11.32 -15.64 -15.88
C ALA A 114 10.50 -14.92 -14.81
N ALA A 115 10.39 -15.54 -13.64
CA ALA A 115 9.76 -14.92 -12.49
C ALA A 115 10.60 -15.08 -11.22
N LYS A 116 10.50 -14.08 -10.34
CA LYS A 116 11.15 -14.04 -9.02
C LYS A 116 10.17 -13.47 -8.01
N THR A 117 10.15 -14.05 -6.81
CA THR A 117 9.28 -13.62 -5.71
C THR A 117 10.14 -13.05 -4.59
N SER A 118 9.71 -11.94 -4.01
CA SER A 118 10.42 -11.29 -2.91
C SER A 118 10.42 -12.16 -1.65
N VAL A 119 11.33 -11.86 -0.73
CA VAL A 119 11.18 -12.31 0.67
C VAL A 119 9.90 -11.69 1.25
N ALA A 120 9.27 -12.41 2.18
CA ALA A 120 8.10 -11.92 2.89
C ALA A 120 8.45 -10.72 3.77
N THR A 121 7.57 -9.72 3.79
CA THR A 121 7.65 -8.63 4.77
C THR A 121 7.43 -9.14 6.19
N ALA A 122 7.71 -8.31 7.19
CA ALA A 122 7.12 -8.48 8.52
C ALA A 122 5.58 -8.49 8.44
N ALA A 123 4.94 -8.97 9.50
CA ALA A 123 3.48 -8.89 9.61
C ALA A 123 3.02 -7.43 9.60
N VAL A 124 1.98 -7.13 8.83
CA VAL A 124 1.44 -5.77 8.69
C VAL A 124 0.86 -5.29 10.02
N ALA A 125 1.38 -4.15 10.49
CA ALA A 125 0.92 -3.52 11.71
C ALA A 125 -0.38 -2.72 11.51
N ALA A 126 -1.08 -2.44 12.62
CA ALA A 126 -2.26 -1.57 12.60
C ALA A 126 -1.89 -0.14 12.21
N GLY A 127 -2.78 0.51 11.45
CA GLY A 127 -2.69 1.91 11.11
C GLY A 127 -2.68 2.83 12.34
N THR A 128 -2.35 4.11 12.15
CA THR A 128 -2.47 5.12 13.23
C THR A 128 -3.45 6.18 12.83
N LEU A 129 -4.30 6.56 13.78
CA LEU A 129 -5.16 7.71 13.64
C LEU A 129 -4.38 9.00 13.96
N THR A 130 -4.80 10.08 13.33
CA THR A 130 -4.42 11.45 13.64
C THR A 130 -5.70 12.22 13.98
N GLY A 131 -5.58 13.15 14.92
CA GLY A 131 -6.70 13.98 15.35
C GLY A 131 -6.19 15.08 16.29
N PRO A 132 -6.74 16.30 16.20
CA PRO A 132 -6.35 17.41 17.04
C PRO A 132 -6.91 17.24 18.46
N THR A 133 -6.43 18.10 19.36
CA THR A 133 -7.07 18.31 20.66
C THR A 133 -8.46 18.92 20.45
N PRO A 134 -9.54 18.34 21.02
CA PRO A 134 -10.88 18.89 20.87
C PRO A 134 -11.04 20.18 21.68
N THR A 135 -11.93 21.07 21.24
CA THR A 135 -12.32 22.27 21.99
C THR A 135 -13.72 22.10 22.59
N VAL A 136 -14.00 22.87 23.64
CA VAL A 136 -15.31 22.92 24.30
C VAL A 136 -15.79 24.36 24.30
N ALA A 137 -17.03 24.58 23.87
CA ALA A 137 -17.70 25.89 23.90
C ALA A 137 -19.00 25.82 24.69
N GLY A 138 -19.42 26.95 25.25
CA GLY A 138 -20.64 27.09 26.06
C GLY A 138 -20.40 27.89 27.34
N THR A 139 -21.47 28.31 28.00
CA THR A 139 -21.39 29.06 29.25
C THR A 139 -21.14 28.12 30.43
N ALA A 140 -20.15 28.42 31.26
CA ALA A 140 -19.78 27.63 32.43
C ALA A 140 -20.73 27.91 33.63
N THR A 141 -22.02 27.61 33.47
CA THR A 141 -23.04 27.83 34.51
C THR A 141 -24.02 26.66 34.52
N VAL A 142 -24.42 26.20 35.71
CA VAL A 142 -25.41 25.13 35.86
C VAL A 142 -26.65 25.39 34.99
N GLY A 143 -27.10 24.35 34.28
CA GLY A 143 -28.23 24.41 33.35
C GLY A 143 -27.84 24.77 31.90
N SER A 144 -26.66 25.36 31.67
CA SER A 144 -26.14 25.62 30.33
C SER A 144 -25.63 24.33 29.65
N THR A 145 -25.52 24.36 28.33
CA THR A 145 -24.98 23.24 27.54
C THR A 145 -23.56 23.54 27.06
N LEU A 146 -22.65 22.60 27.29
CA LEU A 146 -21.34 22.56 26.68
C LEU A 146 -21.37 21.72 25.40
N THR A 147 -20.65 22.15 24.37
CA THR A 147 -20.55 21.47 23.08
C THR A 147 -19.09 21.17 22.76
N ALA A 148 -18.78 19.92 22.47
CA ALA A 148 -17.46 19.49 22.03
C ALA A 148 -17.30 19.67 20.51
N THR A 149 -16.18 20.27 20.09
CA THR A 149 -15.76 20.29 18.68
C THR A 149 -14.52 19.42 18.52
N PRO A 150 -14.65 18.23 17.88
CA PRO A 150 -13.56 17.25 17.82
C PRO A 150 -12.44 17.59 16.83
N GLY A 151 -12.68 18.53 15.90
CA GLY A 151 -11.79 18.81 14.77
C GLY A 151 -11.81 17.68 13.73
N VAL A 152 -10.83 17.69 12.81
CA VAL A 152 -10.74 16.72 11.71
C VAL A 152 -9.85 15.55 12.10
N TRP A 153 -10.39 14.34 11.98
CA TRP A 153 -9.68 13.09 12.29
C TRP A 153 -9.36 12.31 11.02
N GLY A 154 -8.18 11.71 10.97
CA GLY A 154 -7.69 10.99 9.81
C GLY A 154 -6.99 9.68 10.16
N PRO A 155 -6.78 8.82 9.17
CA PRO A 155 -7.38 8.87 7.83
C PRO A 155 -8.88 8.53 7.87
N ALA A 156 -9.71 9.26 7.11
CA ALA A 156 -11.17 9.08 7.11
C ALA A 156 -11.63 7.73 6.47
N PRO A 157 -12.86 7.26 6.76
CA PRO A 157 -13.73 7.71 7.84
C PRO A 157 -13.23 7.24 9.22
N VAL A 158 -13.47 8.05 10.26
CA VAL A 158 -13.16 7.73 11.66
C VAL A 158 -14.44 7.86 12.48
N THR A 159 -14.76 6.84 13.28
CA THR A 159 -15.87 6.89 14.23
C THR A 159 -15.41 7.58 15.51
N LEU A 160 -16.14 8.60 15.96
CA LEU A 160 -15.83 9.34 17.19
C LEU A 160 -16.82 9.01 18.30
N THR A 161 -16.29 8.87 19.51
CA THR A 161 -17.08 8.73 20.75
C THR A 161 -16.63 9.76 21.77
N TYR A 162 -17.56 10.16 22.65
CA TYR A 162 -17.32 11.20 23.66
C TYR A 162 -17.47 10.61 25.05
N GLN A 163 -16.75 11.18 26.00
CA GLN A 163 -16.97 10.97 27.43
C GLN A 163 -16.66 12.28 28.15
N TRP A 164 -17.64 12.84 28.86
CA TRP A 164 -17.44 14.03 29.68
C TRP A 164 -16.93 13.67 31.07
N PHE A 165 -16.13 14.56 31.64
CA PHE A 165 -15.46 14.40 32.93
C PHE A 165 -15.69 15.63 33.79
N ARG A 166 -15.94 15.39 35.08
CA ARG A 166 -15.91 16.39 36.15
C ARG A 166 -14.57 16.26 36.87
N GLY A 167 -13.68 17.21 36.66
CA GLY A 167 -12.27 17.06 37.05
C GLY A 167 -11.60 15.87 36.36
N SER A 168 -11.23 14.84 37.12
CA SER A 168 -10.69 13.57 36.62
C SER A 168 -11.71 12.44 36.55
N THR A 169 -12.92 12.63 37.09
CA THR A 169 -13.94 11.60 37.22
C THR A 169 -14.88 11.61 36.01
N ALA A 170 -15.08 10.45 35.39
CA ALA A 170 -16.04 10.32 34.28
C ALA A 170 -17.47 10.55 34.78
N ILE A 171 -18.23 11.35 34.04
CA ILE A 171 -19.65 11.56 34.30
C ILE A 171 -20.43 10.43 33.63
N SER A 172 -21.05 9.57 34.43
CA SER A 172 -21.78 8.41 33.91
C SER A 172 -22.86 8.81 32.89
N GLY A 173 -22.91 8.11 31.76
CA GLY A 173 -23.86 8.35 30.67
C GLY A 173 -23.61 9.60 29.81
N ALA A 174 -22.64 10.45 30.16
CA ALA A 174 -22.34 11.65 29.40
C ALA A 174 -21.43 11.32 28.19
N THR A 175 -22.02 10.72 27.15
CA THR A 175 -21.32 10.23 25.96
C THR A 175 -21.71 10.92 24.65
N ALA A 176 -22.58 11.93 24.71
CA ALA A 176 -22.97 12.74 23.57
C ALA A 176 -21.92 13.83 23.27
N GLN A 177 -21.96 14.38 22.06
CA GLN A 177 -21.13 15.52 21.67
C GLN A 177 -21.42 16.78 22.53
N THR A 178 -22.62 16.85 23.12
CA THR A 178 -23.03 17.92 24.02
C THR A 178 -23.24 17.39 25.43
N TYR A 179 -23.12 18.26 26.42
CA TYR A 179 -23.41 17.96 27.82
C TYR A 179 -24.10 19.13 28.50
N LYS A 180 -25.29 18.87 29.07
CA LYS A 180 -26.01 19.85 29.89
C LYS A 180 -25.48 19.81 31.31
N LEU A 181 -24.99 20.95 31.78
CA LEU A 181 -24.45 21.12 33.12
C LEU A 181 -25.54 20.94 34.17
N VAL A 182 -25.23 20.15 35.21
CA VAL A 182 -26.12 19.85 36.33
C VAL A 182 -25.59 20.45 37.63
N ALA A 183 -26.42 20.49 38.68
CA ALA A 183 -26.03 21.07 39.97
C ALA A 183 -24.75 20.46 40.57
N ALA A 184 -24.52 19.16 40.32
CA ALA A 184 -23.32 18.46 40.77
C ALA A 184 -22.02 18.93 40.10
N ASP A 185 -22.10 19.71 39.01
CA ASP A 185 -20.93 20.27 38.32
C ASP A 185 -20.44 21.57 38.96
N LYS A 186 -21.25 22.22 39.79
CA LYS A 186 -20.92 23.51 40.39
C LYS A 186 -19.59 23.45 41.14
N GLY A 187 -18.73 24.44 40.91
CA GLY A 187 -17.39 24.53 41.48
C GLY A 187 -16.38 23.54 40.89
N SER A 188 -16.76 22.74 39.90
CA SER A 188 -15.86 21.83 39.18
C SER A 188 -15.52 22.34 37.80
N ALA A 189 -14.36 21.97 37.27
CA ALA A 189 -14.05 22.13 35.86
C ALA A 189 -14.54 20.92 35.06
N ILE A 190 -15.03 21.14 33.84
CA ILE A 190 -15.49 20.09 32.94
C ILE A 190 -14.51 19.93 31.76
N LYS A 191 -14.28 18.69 31.32
CA LYS A 191 -13.53 18.41 30.08
C LYS A 191 -14.16 17.23 29.35
N VAL A 192 -13.87 17.11 28.05
CA VAL A 192 -14.34 16.00 27.22
C VAL A 192 -13.14 15.19 26.71
N ARG A 193 -13.28 13.85 26.71
CA ARG A 193 -12.42 12.95 25.95
C ARG A 193 -13.12 12.58 24.65
N VAL A 194 -12.48 12.86 23.53
CA VAL A 194 -12.87 12.37 22.21
C VAL A 194 -12.00 11.18 21.85
N THR A 195 -12.62 10.04 21.54
CA THR A 195 -11.91 8.82 21.13
C THR A 195 -12.29 8.47 19.70
N GLY A 196 -11.29 8.41 18.81
CA GLY A 196 -11.44 7.98 17.43
C GLY A 196 -11.08 6.51 17.25
N THR A 197 -11.90 5.80 16.48
CA THR A 197 -11.71 4.39 16.12
C THR A 197 -11.89 4.18 14.62
N LYS A 198 -11.09 3.30 14.03
CA LYS A 198 -11.20 2.86 12.65
C LYS A 198 -10.71 1.42 12.53
N THR A 199 -11.38 0.59 11.74
CA THR A 199 -11.02 -0.82 11.55
C THR A 199 -9.57 -0.97 11.11
N ALA A 200 -8.81 -1.81 11.82
CA ALA A 200 -7.38 -2.05 11.60
C ALA A 200 -6.46 -0.84 11.86
N TYR A 201 -6.93 0.15 12.63
CA TYR A 201 -6.13 1.25 13.16
C TYR A 201 -6.12 1.20 14.68
N THR A 202 -5.02 1.64 15.28
CA THR A 202 -4.92 1.85 16.73
C THR A 202 -5.82 3.02 17.11
N ALA A 203 -6.69 2.83 18.11
CA ALA A 203 -7.57 3.89 18.61
C ALA A 203 -6.75 5.06 19.19
N LEU A 204 -7.27 6.27 19.05
CA LEU A 204 -6.63 7.48 19.55
C LEU A 204 -7.62 8.26 20.42
N ALA A 205 -7.20 8.67 21.62
CA ALA A 205 -7.99 9.51 22.51
C ALA A 205 -7.31 10.86 22.73
N ARG A 206 -8.12 11.93 22.74
CA ARG A 206 -7.68 13.30 23.02
C ARG A 206 -8.62 13.94 24.05
N TYR A 207 -8.05 14.60 25.03
CA TYR A 207 -8.81 15.38 26.01
C TYR A 207 -8.82 16.85 25.61
N SER A 208 -9.94 17.53 25.79
CA SER A 208 -9.98 18.99 25.70
C SER A 208 -9.21 19.62 26.87
N ALA A 209 -8.93 20.92 26.75
CA ALA A 209 -8.68 21.74 27.93
C ALA A 209 -9.90 21.67 28.87
N ALA A 210 -9.67 21.87 30.17
CA ALA A 210 -10.75 21.99 31.14
C ALA A 210 -11.40 23.38 31.01
N THR A 211 -12.72 23.45 31.19
CA THR A 211 -13.44 24.72 31.29
C THR A 211 -13.01 25.50 32.55
N ALA A 212 -13.42 26.77 32.64
CA ALA A 212 -13.51 27.43 33.94
C ALA A 212 -14.43 26.63 34.90
N LEU A 213 -14.31 26.91 36.20
CA LEU A 213 -15.21 26.31 37.19
C LEU A 213 -16.65 26.69 36.88
N ILE A 214 -17.55 25.70 36.95
CA ILE A 214 -18.97 25.92 36.69
C ILE A 214 -19.59 26.75 37.83
N GLY A 215 -20.21 27.88 37.49
CA GLY A 215 -20.99 28.73 38.39
C GLY A 215 -22.36 28.18 38.75
#